data_AF-A0A419ECM7-F1
#
_entry.id   AF-A0A419ECM7-F1
#
_cell.length_a   1.000
_cell.length_b   1.000
_cell.length_c   1.000
_cell.angle_alpha   90.00
_cell.angle_beta   90.00
_cell.angle_gamma   90.00
#
_symmetry.space_group_name_H-M   'P 1'
#
loop_
_entity.id
_entity.type
_entity.pdbx_description
1 polymer ?
#
loop_
_entity_poly.entity_id
_entity_poly.type
_entity_poly.pdbx_seq_one_letter_code
_entity_poly.pdbx_strand_id
1 'polypeptide(L)'
;MRKLFSLLLSLGLIFSVAPAAQAQAGSAVAILHNADASGFPTISAYLDVFDAQKIFASGLTPEAVTVIENGQPLPVDSLNEIAIPLQLVVSVNQGSALDARNANGITRFERVAQVIVQWAQSRPADLPDDLSLVSQAGPVINHANAADFVVGLDGFRPDMRTAVPNLQSLVTALDVVSAQTPRIGMKRAVLFITPQMEDPALASSLEPIIQRAVENNIRVFVWYVDANTTFTTTSAAVFNNLAIQTGGSMFQYSGEERFPDPEAYFSALRRIYMLGYTSRITTSGEYAVSVNVDAPFGALNSGEQSFTLTVEPPNPFMVVSSLQITRQTPADDPFNKERLLPETQEIEIIVEFPDRHPRPLTRTTLYVDGVIVDENTVEPFEIFTWDLTAYASDGVHQVTVEAVDMLGLSKISMPVAVTVTVVKPPSGFSAFLAKHRTAITFGSIILAGLVLFFILLSGRVRIPTLRRLREERRAQNDPLTQPIKTLTEEPVPAAVPVKTQRRRAQPKKTETDKKSGEEAAASLIRLNPDGQFAAAAPIPLSEKEIVFGADPVQCTHILDDPSVSSAHARIRLTDDGSYLLQDNNSVAGTWVNYEPVQRDGYRLAHGDMVNFGQLTYRFMLKKSPPSRPPKITVLDIQE
;
A
#
# COMPACT_ATOMS: atom_id res chain seq x y z
N MET A 1 29.61 78.61 -42.75
CA MET A 1 29.81 77.36 -41.98
C MET A 1 30.53 77.63 -40.66
N ARG A 2 29.88 78.32 -39.72
CA ARG A 2 30.41 78.55 -38.35
C ARG A 2 29.31 78.80 -37.31
N LYS A 3 28.08 79.10 -37.76
CA LYS A 3 26.89 79.25 -36.91
C LYS A 3 25.98 78.01 -36.84
N LEU A 4 26.20 76.99 -37.67
CA LEU A 4 25.48 75.71 -37.56
C LEU A 4 26.16 74.72 -36.59
N PHE A 5 27.44 74.94 -36.27
CA PHE A 5 28.20 74.02 -35.41
C PHE A 5 28.04 74.33 -33.91
N SER A 6 27.62 75.55 -33.53
CA SER A 6 27.36 75.89 -32.12
C SER A 6 25.96 75.49 -31.64
N LEU A 7 25.05 75.18 -32.56
CA LEU A 7 23.71 74.67 -32.22
C LEU A 7 23.71 73.16 -31.93
N LEU A 8 24.70 72.42 -32.48
CA LEU A 8 24.89 71.00 -32.22
C LEU A 8 25.73 70.69 -30.97
N LEU A 9 26.45 71.68 -30.43
CA LEU A 9 27.24 71.53 -29.19
C LEU A 9 26.48 72.01 -27.93
N SER A 10 25.35 72.71 -28.08
CA SER A 10 24.49 73.16 -26.98
C SER A 10 23.29 72.24 -26.70
N LEU A 11 23.08 71.21 -27.53
CA LEU A 11 22.04 70.19 -27.35
C LEU A 11 22.58 68.87 -26.75
N GLY A 12 23.83 68.86 -26.28
CA GLY A 12 24.50 67.68 -25.72
C GLY A 12 24.73 67.69 -24.21
N LEU A 13 24.21 68.69 -23.48
CA LEU A 13 24.51 68.87 -22.05
C LEU A 13 23.30 69.14 -21.15
N ILE A 14 22.14 68.57 -21.51
CA ILE A 14 20.98 68.50 -20.61
C ILE A 14 20.35 67.11 -20.78
N PHE A 15 21.04 66.09 -20.27
CA PHE A 15 20.42 64.80 -19.95
C PHE A 15 20.89 64.39 -18.54
N SER A 16 19.99 64.65 -17.60
CA SER A 16 19.70 63.76 -16.47
C SER A 16 20.87 63.36 -15.58
N VAL A 17 21.21 64.24 -14.63
CA VAL A 17 21.65 63.78 -13.31
C VAL A 17 20.45 63.09 -12.66
N ALA A 18 20.27 61.79 -12.92
CA ALA A 18 19.39 60.98 -12.11
C ALA A 18 20.02 60.91 -10.70
N PRO A 19 19.25 61.08 -9.61
CA PRO A 19 19.77 60.69 -8.31
C PRO A 19 20.03 59.19 -8.38
N ALA A 20 21.27 58.78 -8.25
CA ALA A 20 21.60 57.41 -7.90
C ALA A 20 21.17 57.19 -6.45
N ALA A 21 19.85 57.09 -6.23
CA ALA A 21 19.32 56.36 -5.10
C ALA A 21 19.55 54.89 -5.45
N GLN A 22 20.74 54.37 -5.17
CA GLN A 22 20.91 52.95 -4.90
C GLN A 22 20.18 52.66 -3.58
N ALA A 23 18.85 52.65 -3.62
CA ALA A 23 18.12 51.77 -2.75
C ALA A 23 18.46 50.36 -3.27
N GLN A 24 19.20 49.60 -2.47
CA GLN A 24 19.41 48.18 -2.67
C GLN A 24 18.04 47.51 -2.49
N ALA A 25 17.17 47.64 -3.51
CA ALA A 25 15.85 47.07 -3.52
C ALA A 25 16.03 45.56 -3.63
N GLY A 26 15.58 44.83 -2.61
CA GLY A 26 15.63 43.38 -2.62
C GLY A 26 14.96 42.84 -3.89
N SER A 27 15.53 41.80 -4.48
CA SER A 27 14.84 41.08 -5.55
C SER A 27 13.72 40.23 -4.96
N ALA A 28 12.58 40.24 -5.64
CA ALA A 28 11.53 39.25 -5.44
C ALA A 28 12.10 37.84 -5.66
N VAL A 29 11.60 36.85 -4.94
CA VAL A 29 12.19 35.51 -4.91
C VAL A 29 11.11 34.44 -4.76
N ALA A 30 11.28 33.34 -5.49
CA ALA A 30 10.55 32.09 -5.30
C ALA A 30 11.51 31.05 -4.71
N ILE A 31 11.11 30.39 -3.63
CA ILE A 31 11.92 29.35 -2.97
C ILE A 31 11.07 28.09 -2.93
N LEU A 32 11.50 27.08 -3.68
CA LEU A 32 10.95 25.74 -3.63
C LEU A 32 11.69 24.94 -2.56
N HIS A 33 10.95 24.37 -1.63
CA HIS A 33 11.46 23.44 -0.64
C HIS A 33 11.20 22.00 -1.10
N ASN A 34 11.82 21.03 -0.42
CA ASN A 34 11.81 19.61 -0.76
C ASN A 34 10.51 19.12 -1.43
N ALA A 35 10.67 18.40 -2.54
CA ALA A 35 9.59 17.69 -3.18
C ALA A 35 9.37 16.33 -2.51
N ASP A 36 8.13 16.07 -2.12
CA ASP A 36 7.68 14.82 -1.54
C ASP A 36 6.90 14.02 -2.58
N ALA A 37 7.46 12.86 -2.93
CA ALA A 37 6.88 11.90 -3.87
C ALA A 37 6.20 10.71 -3.17
N SER A 38 6.02 10.75 -1.84
CA SER A 38 5.33 9.68 -1.09
C SER A 38 3.90 9.43 -1.58
N GLY A 39 3.23 10.49 -2.08
CA GLY A 39 1.89 10.46 -2.67
C GLY A 39 1.86 10.17 -4.18
N PHE A 40 2.95 9.67 -4.79
CA PHE A 40 3.03 9.42 -6.23
C PHE A 40 1.80 8.62 -6.71
N PRO A 41 1.12 9.04 -7.80
CA PRO A 41 1.59 9.89 -8.90
C PRO A 41 1.53 11.40 -8.63
N THR A 42 0.95 11.82 -7.50
CA THR A 42 0.95 13.22 -7.08
C THR A 42 2.23 13.53 -6.32
N ILE A 43 2.98 14.53 -6.78
CA ILE A 43 4.13 15.08 -6.08
C ILE A 43 3.71 16.38 -5.41
N SER A 44 4.09 16.54 -4.16
CA SER A 44 3.81 17.74 -3.38
C SER A 44 5.10 18.47 -3.02
N ALA A 45 5.04 19.80 -2.93
CA ALA A 45 6.18 20.59 -2.50
C ALA A 45 5.70 21.86 -1.79
N TYR A 46 6.58 22.45 -0.98
CA TYR A 46 6.31 23.75 -0.38
C TYR A 46 6.98 24.87 -1.18
N LEU A 47 6.27 25.97 -1.38
CA LEU A 47 6.72 27.11 -2.16
C LEU A 47 6.54 28.41 -1.37
N ASP A 48 7.63 29.15 -1.20
CA ASP A 48 7.60 30.53 -0.74
C ASP A 48 7.73 31.48 -1.92
N VAL A 49 6.89 32.51 -1.96
CA VAL A 49 6.97 33.57 -2.94
C VAL A 49 6.97 34.90 -2.21
N PHE A 50 8.03 35.68 -2.40
CA PHE A 50 8.20 36.99 -1.78
C PHE A 50 8.41 38.08 -2.83
N ASP A 51 7.82 39.24 -2.58
CA ASP A 51 8.07 40.43 -3.39
C ASP A 51 9.44 41.08 -3.08
N ALA A 52 9.72 42.21 -3.74
CA ALA A 52 10.95 42.97 -3.55
C ALA A 52 11.12 43.53 -2.12
N GLN A 53 10.01 43.69 -1.38
CA GLN A 53 9.95 44.13 0.01
C GLN A 53 10.02 42.95 0.99
N LYS A 54 10.24 41.72 0.50
CA LYS A 54 10.24 40.46 1.27
C LYS A 54 8.89 40.16 1.93
N ILE A 55 7.79 40.73 1.44
CA ILE A 55 6.44 40.40 1.90
C ILE A 55 5.95 39.16 1.15
N PHE A 56 5.28 38.25 1.86
CA PHE A 56 4.74 37.02 1.26
C PHE A 56 3.64 37.36 0.25
N ALA A 57 3.77 36.87 -0.98
CA ALA A 57 2.81 37.08 -2.05
C ALA A 57 1.62 36.14 -1.88
N SER A 58 0.60 36.57 -1.13
CA SER A 58 -0.63 35.82 -0.86
C SER A 58 -1.60 35.84 -2.06
N GLY A 59 -2.47 34.83 -2.15
CA GLY A 59 -3.55 34.76 -3.14
C GLY A 59 -3.14 34.36 -4.56
N LEU A 60 -1.99 33.70 -4.73
CA LEU A 60 -1.62 33.08 -6.01
C LEU A 60 -2.57 31.91 -6.33
N THR A 61 -2.90 31.76 -7.60
CA THR A 61 -3.71 30.64 -8.10
C THR A 61 -2.83 29.57 -8.76
N PRO A 62 -3.30 28.32 -8.90
CA PRO A 62 -2.54 27.27 -9.56
C PRO A 62 -2.06 27.65 -10.97
N GLU A 63 -2.83 28.43 -11.72
CA GLU A 63 -2.50 28.84 -13.09
C GLU A 63 -1.32 29.82 -13.16
N ALA A 64 -1.03 30.53 -12.07
CA ALA A 64 0.12 31.41 -11.95
C ALA A 64 1.42 30.63 -11.71
N VAL A 65 1.36 29.31 -11.53
CA VAL A 65 2.50 28.47 -11.17
C VAL A 65 2.65 27.33 -12.16
N THR A 66 3.86 27.15 -12.69
CA THR A 66 4.20 26.04 -13.57
C THR A 66 5.35 25.26 -12.96
N VAL A 67 5.18 23.95 -12.80
CA VAL A 67 6.24 23.05 -12.35
C VAL A 67 7.09 22.66 -13.55
N ILE A 68 8.41 22.65 -13.40
CA ILE A 68 9.35 22.17 -14.39
C ILE A 68 9.96 20.87 -13.85
N GLU A 69 9.47 19.72 -14.32
CA GLU A 69 9.98 18.39 -13.97
C GLU A 69 10.92 17.90 -15.07
N ASN A 70 12.22 17.74 -14.76
CA ASN A 70 13.25 17.35 -15.73
C ASN A 70 13.26 18.21 -17.01
N GLY A 71 13.05 19.52 -16.85
CA GLY A 71 12.96 20.48 -17.96
C GLY A 71 11.62 20.47 -18.72
N GLN A 72 10.65 19.63 -18.34
CA GLN A 72 9.31 19.62 -18.93
C GLN A 72 8.33 20.43 -18.08
N PRO A 73 7.59 21.38 -18.68
CA PRO A 73 6.58 22.14 -17.96
C PRO A 73 5.32 21.29 -17.72
N LEU A 74 4.86 21.28 -16.47
CA LEU A 74 3.65 20.63 -16.00
C LEU A 74 2.76 21.65 -15.28
N PRO A 75 1.43 21.56 -15.46
CA PRO A 75 0.49 22.39 -14.71
C PRO A 75 0.49 22.01 -13.23
N VAL A 76 0.19 22.98 -12.37
CA VAL A 76 -0.08 22.73 -10.95
C VAL A 76 -1.56 22.34 -10.81
N ASP A 77 -1.82 21.20 -10.15
CA ASP A 77 -3.18 20.71 -9.91
C ASP A 77 -3.82 21.40 -8.71
N SER A 78 -3.02 21.72 -7.69
CA SER A 78 -3.48 22.42 -6.49
C SER A 78 -2.40 23.33 -5.93
N LEU A 79 -2.81 24.51 -5.44
CA LEU A 79 -1.95 25.49 -4.78
C LEU A 79 -2.69 26.06 -3.58
N ASN A 80 -2.35 25.56 -2.39
CA ASN A 80 -3.02 25.94 -1.16
C ASN A 80 -2.11 26.80 -0.30
N GLU A 81 -2.56 28.02 0.03
CA GLU A 81 -1.89 28.83 1.06
C GLU A 81 -2.23 28.24 2.43
N ILE A 82 -1.22 27.78 3.16
CA ILE A 82 -1.38 27.18 4.49
C ILE A 82 -0.64 27.98 5.55
N ALA A 83 -1.15 27.90 6.78
CA ALA A 83 -0.49 28.46 7.94
C ALA A 83 0.55 27.47 8.50
N ILE A 84 1.75 27.96 8.80
CA ILE A 84 2.83 27.19 9.42
C ILE A 84 3.37 27.92 10.65
N PRO A 85 3.92 27.19 11.65
CA PRO A 85 4.53 27.82 12.81
C PRO A 85 5.77 28.64 12.45
N LEU A 86 6.07 29.64 13.28
CA LEU A 86 7.28 30.44 13.21
C LEU A 86 8.31 29.94 14.24
N GLN A 87 9.59 29.91 13.85
CA GLN A 87 10.69 29.85 14.81
C GLN A 87 11.14 31.26 15.15
N LEU A 88 10.89 31.71 16.38
CA LEU A 88 11.21 33.06 16.84
C LEU A 88 12.12 33.03 18.06
N VAL A 89 13.22 33.79 17.99
CA VAL A 89 14.06 34.08 19.15
C VAL A 89 13.89 35.53 19.57
N VAL A 90 13.43 35.77 20.78
CA VAL A 90 13.49 37.09 21.41
C VAL A 90 14.85 37.23 22.09
N SER A 91 15.63 38.20 21.65
CA SER A 91 16.98 38.46 22.17
C SER A 91 17.02 39.80 22.90
N VAL A 92 17.49 39.78 24.15
CA VAL A 92 17.56 40.98 25.00
C VAL A 92 19.02 41.38 25.20
N ASN A 93 19.42 42.45 24.54
CA ASN A 93 20.66 43.16 24.82
C ASN A 93 20.42 44.10 26.02
N GLN A 94 20.91 43.70 27.17
CA GLN A 94 20.71 44.38 28.45
C GLN A 94 21.50 45.70 28.52
N GLY A 95 20.96 46.69 29.22
CA GLY A 95 21.64 47.95 29.47
C GLY A 95 20.79 48.92 30.29
N SER A 96 21.43 49.95 30.85
CA SER A 96 20.79 50.87 31.81
C SER A 96 19.57 51.60 31.23
N ALA A 97 19.56 51.86 29.92
CA ALA A 97 18.43 52.48 29.23
C ALA A 97 17.13 51.65 29.32
N LEU A 98 17.22 50.32 29.45
CA LEU A 98 16.06 49.43 29.58
C LEU A 98 15.42 49.50 30.97
N ASP A 99 16.15 49.92 32.01
CA ASP A 99 15.65 50.11 33.38
C ASP A 99 15.12 51.54 33.63
N ALA A 100 15.14 52.42 32.62
CA ALA A 100 14.51 53.73 32.73
C ALA A 100 13.01 53.58 33.08
N ARG A 101 12.56 54.30 34.10
CA ARG A 101 11.20 54.17 34.65
C ARG A 101 10.29 55.31 34.22
N ASN A 102 9.03 54.98 33.96
CA ASN A 102 7.99 55.99 33.79
C ASN A 102 7.46 56.50 35.15
N ALA A 103 6.50 57.43 35.10
CA ALA A 103 5.88 58.02 36.30
C ALA A 103 5.22 57.00 37.25
N ASN A 104 4.85 55.82 36.75
CA ASN A 104 4.24 54.73 37.54
C ASN A 104 5.29 53.72 38.05
N GLY A 105 6.58 53.99 37.85
CA GLY A 105 7.68 53.13 38.30
C GLY A 105 7.95 51.91 37.41
N ILE A 106 7.24 51.77 36.29
CA ILE A 106 7.41 50.67 35.32
C ILE A 106 8.61 50.97 34.43
N THR A 107 9.52 50.00 34.30
CA THR A 107 10.70 50.11 33.43
C THR A 107 10.33 49.96 31.96
N ARG A 108 11.18 50.48 31.05
CA ARG A 108 10.99 50.28 29.60
C ARG A 108 10.96 48.78 29.24
N PHE A 109 11.83 47.97 29.84
CA PHE A 109 11.84 46.53 29.59
C PHE A 109 10.58 45.83 30.11
N GLU A 110 10.07 46.17 31.29
CA GLU A 110 8.79 45.63 31.78
C GLU A 110 7.66 45.92 30.79
N ARG A 111 7.64 47.11 30.18
CA ARG A 111 6.66 47.43 29.16
C ARG A 111 6.83 46.60 27.88
N VAL A 112 8.05 46.41 27.41
CA VAL A 112 8.39 45.53 26.28
C VAL A 112 7.94 44.09 26.56
N ALA A 113 8.27 43.56 27.72
CA ALA A 113 7.91 42.21 28.13
C ALA A 113 6.39 42.02 28.18
N GLN A 114 5.64 42.99 28.74
CA GLN A 114 4.17 42.93 28.74
C GLN A 114 3.57 42.81 27.34
N VAL A 115 4.09 43.55 26.35
CA VAL A 115 3.59 43.49 24.97
C VAL A 115 3.87 42.11 24.36
N ILE A 116 5.07 41.57 24.57
CA ILE A 116 5.46 40.24 24.07
C ILE A 116 4.64 39.14 24.76
N VAL A 117 4.40 39.22 26.07
CA VAL A 117 3.57 38.27 26.81
C VAL A 117 2.13 38.30 26.29
N GLN A 118 1.53 39.48 26.14
CA GLN A 118 0.17 39.62 25.60
C GLN A 118 0.05 39.02 24.20
N TRP A 119 1.04 39.25 23.35
CA TRP A 119 1.10 38.66 22.02
C TRP A 119 1.25 37.13 22.08
N ALA A 120 2.18 36.61 22.88
CA ALA A 120 2.41 35.17 22.99
C ALA A 120 1.16 34.44 23.51
N GLN A 121 0.46 35.01 24.49
CA GLN A 121 -0.81 34.48 25.02
C GLN A 121 -1.97 34.50 24.01
N SER A 122 -1.90 35.37 22.98
CA SER A 122 -2.91 35.43 21.92
C SER A 122 -2.71 34.38 20.83
N ARG A 123 -1.58 33.66 20.84
CA ARG A 123 -1.28 32.64 19.84
C ARG A 123 -2.20 31.42 19.99
N PRO A 124 -2.71 30.87 18.88
CA PRO A 124 -3.58 29.71 18.91
C PRO A 124 -2.75 28.45 19.25
N ALA A 125 -3.37 27.51 19.97
CA ALA A 125 -2.68 26.33 20.53
C ALA A 125 -2.49 25.18 19.51
N ASP A 126 -3.19 25.21 18.39
CA ASP A 126 -3.20 24.18 17.34
C ASP A 126 -1.93 24.21 16.46
N LEU A 127 -1.35 25.40 16.25
CA LEU A 127 -0.12 25.63 15.50
C LEU A 127 0.90 26.36 16.39
N PRO A 128 1.46 25.69 17.41
CA PRO A 128 2.36 26.33 18.36
C PRO A 128 3.66 26.75 17.65
N ASP A 129 3.97 28.04 17.73
CA ASP A 129 5.27 28.59 17.36
C ASP A 129 6.38 28.00 18.23
N ASP A 130 7.59 28.00 17.68
CA ASP A 130 8.81 27.59 18.36
C ASP A 130 9.53 28.83 18.89
N LEU A 131 9.40 29.10 20.21
CA LEU A 131 9.83 30.36 20.83
C LEU A 131 11.05 30.16 21.73
N SER A 132 12.01 31.07 21.66
CA SER A 132 13.17 31.08 22.56
C SER A 132 13.45 32.48 23.09
N LEU A 133 14.05 32.56 24.28
CA LEU A 133 14.50 33.80 24.90
C LEU A 133 16.01 33.73 25.13
N VAL A 134 16.74 34.71 24.62
CA VAL A 134 18.20 34.82 24.76
C VAL A 134 18.56 36.13 25.46
N SER A 135 19.56 36.05 26.32
CA SER A 135 20.13 37.18 27.06
C SER A 135 21.62 37.33 26.73
N GLN A 136 22.28 38.38 27.23
CA GLN A 136 23.75 38.51 27.11
C GLN A 136 24.52 37.37 27.81
N ALA A 137 23.92 36.72 28.82
CA ALA A 137 24.52 35.58 29.51
C ALA A 137 24.31 34.24 28.77
N GLY A 138 23.51 34.24 27.69
CA GLY A 138 23.13 33.05 26.95
C GLY A 138 21.62 32.79 26.94
N PRO A 139 21.20 31.60 26.48
CA PRO A 139 19.79 31.23 26.41
C PRO A 139 19.14 31.13 27.78
N VAL A 140 17.93 31.68 27.91
CA VAL A 140 17.08 31.62 29.11
C VAL A 140 16.07 30.50 28.98
N ILE A 141 15.46 30.39 27.79
CA ILE A 141 14.59 29.28 27.40
C ILE A 141 14.79 29.01 25.90
N ASN A 142 14.81 27.74 25.52
CA ASN A 142 14.99 27.30 24.14
C ASN A 142 13.83 26.41 23.73
N HIS A 143 13.41 26.59 22.48
CA HIS A 143 12.42 25.77 21.81
C HIS A 143 11.15 25.47 22.61
N ALA A 144 10.52 26.53 23.12
CA ALA A 144 9.36 26.46 23.98
C ALA A 144 8.08 26.81 23.22
N ASN A 145 6.96 26.23 23.65
CA ASN A 145 5.64 26.70 23.27
C ASN A 145 5.35 28.09 23.90
N ALA A 146 4.25 28.72 23.50
CA ALA A 146 3.86 30.04 24.00
C ALA A 146 3.70 30.12 25.53
N ALA A 147 3.15 29.09 26.18
CA ALA A 147 2.91 29.10 27.62
C ALA A 147 4.23 29.06 28.40
N ASP A 148 5.13 28.15 28.04
CA ASP A 148 6.44 28.01 28.70
C ASP A 148 7.34 29.21 28.41
N PHE A 149 7.28 29.76 27.19
CA PHE A 149 7.97 31.00 26.83
C PHE A 149 7.52 32.18 27.70
N VAL A 150 6.21 32.33 27.92
CA VAL A 150 5.66 33.38 28.81
C VAL A 150 6.20 33.22 30.23
N VAL A 151 6.22 31.99 30.77
CA VAL A 151 6.81 31.72 32.09
C VAL A 151 8.29 32.10 32.14
N GLY A 152 9.06 31.77 31.09
CA GLY A 152 10.47 32.13 30.97
C GLY A 152 10.69 33.65 30.94
N LEU A 153 9.88 34.38 30.17
CA LEU A 153 9.94 35.83 30.07
C LEU A 153 9.50 36.53 31.36
N ASP A 154 8.45 36.03 32.01
CA ASP A 154 8.00 36.54 33.31
C ASP A 154 9.00 36.26 34.43
N GLY A 155 9.77 35.16 34.35
CA GLY A 155 10.87 34.86 35.28
C GLY A 155 12.16 35.65 35.01
N PHE A 156 12.32 36.24 33.82
CA PHE A 156 13.55 36.90 33.42
C PHE A 156 13.69 38.30 34.06
N ARG A 157 14.58 38.41 35.06
CA ARG A 157 14.87 39.65 35.82
C ARG A 157 16.38 39.92 35.90
N PRO A 158 17.03 40.30 34.79
CA PRO A 158 18.46 40.62 34.80
C PRO A 158 18.73 41.99 35.46
N ASP A 159 19.96 42.18 35.97
CA ASP A 159 20.41 43.50 36.43
C ASP A 159 20.83 44.38 35.24
N MET A 160 19.86 45.09 34.69
CA MET A 160 20.03 46.00 33.55
C MET A 160 21.00 47.16 33.82
N ARG A 161 21.20 47.58 35.08
CA ARG A 161 22.03 48.75 35.40
C ARG A 161 23.52 48.46 35.31
N THR A 162 23.89 47.23 35.66
CA THR A 162 25.28 46.76 35.62
C THR A 162 25.68 46.19 34.25
N ALA A 163 24.70 45.87 33.40
CA ALA A 163 24.94 45.29 32.09
C ALA A 163 25.46 46.33 31.09
N VAL A 164 26.44 45.92 30.28
CA VAL A 164 26.99 46.72 29.18
C VAL A 164 26.49 46.15 27.85
N PRO A 165 25.73 46.92 27.04
CA PRO A 165 25.23 46.50 25.75
C PRO A 165 26.32 45.96 24.81
N ASN A 166 26.10 44.80 24.20
CA ASN A 166 27.03 44.14 23.28
C ASN A 166 26.29 43.24 22.27
N LEU A 167 26.99 42.69 21.28
CA LEU A 167 26.39 41.87 20.23
C LEU A 167 26.22 40.38 20.62
N GLN A 168 26.65 39.96 21.82
CA GLN A 168 26.67 38.54 22.20
C GLN A 168 25.27 37.92 22.16
N SER A 169 24.25 38.62 22.66
CA SER A 169 22.88 38.10 22.67
C SER A 169 22.31 37.95 21.25
N LEU A 170 22.73 38.78 20.29
CA LEU A 170 22.32 38.65 18.89
C LEU A 170 23.00 37.46 18.22
N VAL A 171 24.32 37.28 18.44
CA VAL A 171 25.06 36.12 17.94
C VAL A 171 24.45 34.82 18.47
N THR A 172 24.22 34.74 19.77
CA THR A 172 23.57 33.57 20.39
C THR A 172 22.15 33.36 19.88
N ALA A 173 21.39 34.41 19.60
CA ALA A 173 20.06 34.27 19.02
C ALA A 173 20.10 33.69 17.59
N LEU A 174 21.08 34.08 16.78
CA LEU A 174 21.31 33.46 15.48
C LEU A 174 21.73 31.99 15.61
N ASP A 175 22.52 31.63 16.61
CA ASP A 175 22.88 30.23 16.87
C ASP A 175 21.64 29.38 17.21
N VAL A 176 20.79 29.87 18.13
CA VAL A 176 19.57 29.17 18.57
C VAL A 176 18.59 29.01 17.41
N VAL A 177 18.33 30.07 16.64
CA VAL A 177 17.37 30.01 15.53
C VAL A 177 17.90 29.21 14.33
N SER A 178 19.21 29.02 14.22
CA SER A 178 19.81 28.22 13.14
C SER A 178 19.63 26.70 13.35
N ALA A 179 19.23 26.27 14.55
CA ALA A 179 18.94 24.87 14.84
C ALA A 179 17.87 24.31 13.88
N GLN A 180 17.92 22.99 13.62
CA GLN A 180 16.99 22.34 12.70
C GLN A 180 15.55 22.58 13.15
N THR A 181 14.70 23.04 12.21
CA THR A 181 13.31 23.35 12.53
C THR A 181 12.53 22.06 12.81
N PRO A 182 11.59 22.07 13.78
CA PRO A 182 10.74 20.90 14.05
C PRO A 182 9.87 20.47 12.87
N ARG A 183 9.54 21.42 11.98
CA ARG A 183 8.72 21.20 10.79
C ARG A 183 9.38 21.84 9.56
N ILE A 184 9.19 21.22 8.41
CA ILE A 184 9.68 21.73 7.12
C ILE A 184 8.94 23.03 6.78
N GLY A 185 9.64 23.97 6.15
CA GLY A 185 9.08 25.25 5.73
C GLY A 185 8.94 26.30 6.85
N MET A 186 9.18 25.94 8.13
CA MET A 186 9.17 26.90 9.23
C MET A 186 10.18 28.02 8.98
N LYS A 187 9.70 29.27 9.04
CA LYS A 187 10.53 30.45 8.84
C LYS A 187 11.18 30.85 10.15
N ARG A 188 12.26 31.62 10.04
CA ARG A 188 13.14 31.98 11.16
C ARG A 188 13.17 33.48 11.35
N ALA A 189 12.98 33.93 12.57
CA ALA A 189 13.05 35.34 12.92
C ALA A 189 13.74 35.55 14.28
N VAL A 190 14.34 36.73 14.42
CA VAL A 190 14.87 37.25 15.68
C VAL A 190 14.19 38.59 15.97
N LEU A 191 13.67 38.75 17.19
CA LEU A 191 13.30 40.05 17.73
C LEU A 191 14.40 40.51 18.67
N PHE A 192 15.24 41.43 18.20
CA PHE A 192 16.37 41.96 18.94
C PHE A 192 15.98 43.25 19.67
N ILE A 193 15.94 43.18 21.00
CA ILE A 193 15.66 44.31 21.88
C ILE A 193 17.00 44.87 22.35
N THR A 194 17.31 46.11 21.98
CA THR A 194 18.61 46.71 22.26
C THR A 194 18.51 48.20 22.58
N PRO A 195 19.31 48.71 23.53
CA PRO A 195 19.57 50.14 23.65
C PRO A 195 20.68 50.57 22.68
N GLN A 196 21.09 51.83 22.79
CA GLN A 196 22.28 52.33 22.11
C GLN A 196 23.53 51.52 22.47
N MET A 197 24.41 51.33 21.48
CA MET A 197 25.78 50.86 21.67
C MET A 197 26.76 51.95 21.24
N GLU A 198 27.74 52.23 22.09
CA GLU A 198 28.73 53.31 21.86
C GLU A 198 30.02 52.84 21.16
N ASP A 199 30.09 51.56 20.77
CA ASP A 199 31.24 51.01 20.06
C ASP A 199 31.43 51.65 18.68
N PRO A 200 32.54 52.37 18.40
CA PRO A 200 32.82 52.93 17.10
C PRO A 200 32.94 51.88 15.98
N ALA A 201 33.28 50.64 16.32
CA ALA A 201 33.42 49.51 15.40
C ALA A 201 32.12 48.70 15.21
N LEU A 202 30.98 49.19 15.72
CA LEU A 202 29.70 48.50 15.67
C LEU A 202 29.30 48.07 14.25
N ALA A 203 29.41 48.97 13.28
CA ALA A 203 29.04 48.69 11.89
C ALA A 203 29.86 47.52 11.29
N SER A 204 31.19 47.56 11.46
CA SER A 204 32.08 46.50 10.99
C SER A 204 31.88 45.17 11.72
N SER A 205 31.51 45.21 13.00
CA SER A 205 31.25 44.01 13.80
C SER A 205 29.93 43.34 13.44
N LEU A 206 28.97 44.10 12.92
CA LEU A 206 27.64 43.61 12.57
C LEU A 206 27.56 43.03 11.15
N GLU A 207 28.44 43.45 10.24
CA GLU A 207 28.47 42.95 8.86
C GLU A 207 28.51 41.41 8.75
N PRO A 208 29.42 40.67 9.43
CA PRO A 208 29.40 39.21 9.37
C PRO A 208 28.13 38.59 9.96
N ILE A 209 27.50 39.26 10.93
CA ILE A 209 26.24 38.82 11.56
C ILE A 209 25.08 39.00 10.57
N ILE A 210 25.05 40.11 9.81
CA ILE A 210 24.09 40.37 8.75
C ILE A 210 24.20 39.31 7.66
N GLN A 211 25.42 39.05 7.16
CA GLN A 211 25.64 38.05 6.11
C GLN A 211 25.16 36.66 6.55
N ARG A 212 25.51 36.26 7.78
CA ARG A 212 25.04 35.00 8.35
C ARG A 212 23.51 34.93 8.42
N ALA A 213 22.83 36.01 8.84
CA ALA A 213 21.37 36.04 8.91
C ALA A 213 20.74 35.93 7.51
N VAL A 214 21.27 36.65 6.52
CA VAL A 214 20.80 36.61 5.12
C VAL A 214 20.99 35.21 4.51
N GLU A 215 22.19 34.62 4.66
CA GLU A 215 22.51 33.28 4.15
C GLU A 215 21.59 32.19 4.72
N ASN A 216 21.19 32.33 5.99
CA ASN A 216 20.32 31.38 6.68
C ASN A 216 18.83 31.75 6.60
N ASN A 217 18.46 32.74 5.78
CA ASN A 217 17.08 33.26 5.64
C ASN A 217 16.43 33.66 6.97
N ILE A 218 17.22 34.21 7.90
CA ILE A 218 16.78 34.68 9.21
C ILE A 218 16.47 36.18 9.12
N ARG A 219 15.24 36.57 9.49
CA ARG A 219 14.86 37.98 9.54
C ARG A 219 15.09 38.58 10.92
N VAL A 220 15.72 39.74 11.00
CA VAL A 220 15.98 40.42 12.27
C VAL A 220 15.10 41.67 12.38
N PHE A 221 14.20 41.66 13.35
CA PHE A 221 13.42 42.81 13.76
C PHE A 221 14.10 43.46 14.96
N VAL A 222 14.17 44.79 14.99
CA VAL A 222 14.86 45.50 16.08
C VAL A 222 13.87 46.36 16.84
N TRP A 223 13.80 46.16 18.15
CA TRP A 223 13.18 47.11 19.07
C TRP A 223 14.30 47.89 19.75
N TYR A 224 14.52 49.11 19.27
CA TYR A 224 15.53 50.03 19.77
C TYR A 224 14.96 50.81 20.95
N VAL A 225 15.34 50.42 22.17
CA VAL A 225 14.74 50.87 23.42
C VAL A 225 15.70 51.79 24.18
N ASP A 226 15.54 53.09 24.01
CA ASP A 226 16.43 54.09 24.60
C ASP A 226 15.80 55.51 24.60
N ALA A 227 16.45 56.51 25.19
CA ALA A 227 15.98 57.90 25.16
C ALA A 227 15.82 58.40 23.70
N ASN A 228 14.81 59.22 23.46
CA ASN A 228 14.49 59.74 22.12
C ASN A 228 15.67 60.48 21.44
N THR A 229 16.57 61.08 22.22
CA THR A 229 17.79 61.75 21.73
C THR A 229 18.76 60.80 21.03
N THR A 230 18.62 59.50 21.24
CA THR A 230 19.51 58.47 20.67
C THR A 230 19.01 57.94 19.32
N PHE A 231 17.77 58.23 18.93
CA PHE A 231 17.11 57.66 17.75
C PHE A 231 17.71 58.10 16.42
N THR A 232 18.48 59.18 16.42
CA THR A 232 19.19 59.72 15.25
C THR A 232 20.70 59.49 15.32
N THR A 233 21.17 58.66 16.24
CA THR A 233 22.60 58.34 16.38
C THR A 233 23.08 57.36 15.32
N THR A 234 24.40 57.25 15.15
CA THR A 234 25.02 56.23 14.30
C THR A 234 24.60 54.82 14.72
N SER A 235 24.46 54.53 16.03
CA SER A 235 24.02 53.23 16.51
C SER A 235 22.61 52.87 16.00
N ALA A 236 21.67 53.81 16.11
CA ALA A 236 20.32 53.63 15.58
C ALA A 236 20.33 53.41 14.05
N ALA A 237 21.16 54.13 13.30
CA ALA A 237 21.30 53.94 11.86
C ALA A 237 21.86 52.55 11.50
N VAL A 238 22.85 52.06 12.25
CA VAL A 238 23.44 50.73 12.04
C VAL A 238 22.44 49.61 12.32
N PHE A 239 21.65 49.70 13.40
CA PHE A 239 20.63 48.69 13.68
C PHE A 239 19.44 48.76 12.72
N ASN A 240 19.06 49.95 12.25
CA ASN A 240 18.08 50.07 11.19
C ASN A 240 18.55 49.39 9.89
N ASN A 241 19.84 49.53 9.58
CA ASN A 241 20.46 48.87 8.43
C ASN A 241 20.46 47.34 8.58
N LEU A 242 20.81 46.79 9.74
CA LEU A 242 20.67 45.35 10.06
C LEU A 242 19.24 44.85 9.79
N ALA A 243 18.24 45.58 10.27
CA ALA A 243 16.85 45.18 10.10
C ALA A 243 16.46 45.16 8.60
N ILE A 244 16.79 46.22 7.87
CA ILE A 244 16.48 46.33 6.43
C ILE A 244 17.20 45.25 5.61
N GLN A 245 18.50 45.03 5.84
CA GLN A 245 19.28 44.04 5.08
C GLN A 245 18.80 42.60 5.31
N THR A 246 18.29 42.29 6.50
CA THR A 246 17.74 40.96 6.83
C THR A 246 16.24 40.83 6.51
N GLY A 247 15.62 41.85 5.91
CA GLY A 247 14.18 41.84 5.57
C GLY A 247 13.22 42.01 6.75
N GLY A 248 13.72 42.53 7.88
CA GLY A 248 12.94 42.97 9.03
C GLY A 248 12.71 44.48 9.04
N SER A 249 12.37 45.00 10.22
CA SER A 249 12.18 46.45 10.44
C SER A 249 12.59 46.85 11.85
N MET A 250 12.83 48.15 12.04
CA MET A 250 13.16 48.72 13.35
C MET A 250 11.98 49.53 13.91
N PHE A 251 11.70 49.35 15.19
CA PHE A 251 10.81 50.18 16.00
C PHE A 251 11.62 50.85 17.12
N GLN A 252 11.34 52.12 17.40
CA GLN A 252 12.04 52.91 18.42
C GLN A 252 11.10 53.21 19.59
N TYR A 253 11.58 53.02 20.82
CA TYR A 253 10.78 53.18 22.04
C TYR A 253 11.56 53.90 23.15
N SER A 254 11.09 55.09 23.53
CA SER A 254 11.63 55.93 24.59
C SER A 254 10.80 55.93 25.87
N GLY A 255 9.60 55.38 25.80
CA GLY A 255 8.64 55.33 26.91
C GLY A 255 7.22 55.76 26.50
N GLU A 256 7.10 56.50 25.40
CA GLU A 256 5.88 57.22 25.02
C GLU A 256 5.22 56.65 23.74
N GLU A 257 6.01 56.01 22.89
CA GLU A 257 5.57 55.52 21.59
C GLU A 257 4.64 54.30 21.76
N ARG A 258 3.70 54.18 20.81
CA ARG A 258 2.80 53.03 20.77
C ARG A 258 3.53 51.85 20.14
N PHE A 259 3.55 50.72 20.85
CA PHE A 259 4.10 49.49 20.30
C PHE A 259 3.32 49.04 19.06
N PRO A 260 4.03 48.57 18.02
CA PRO A 260 3.43 47.87 16.90
C PRO A 260 2.88 46.52 17.38
N ASP A 261 1.84 46.03 16.70
CA ASP A 261 1.41 44.64 16.86
C ASP A 261 2.53 43.72 16.33
N PRO A 262 3.08 42.78 17.12
CA PRO A 262 4.10 41.86 16.62
C PRO A 262 3.63 41.03 15.41
N GLU A 263 2.32 40.83 15.22
CA GLU A 263 1.81 40.16 14.01
C GLU A 263 2.00 40.98 12.73
N ALA A 264 2.23 42.29 12.81
CA ALA A 264 2.63 43.09 11.66
C ALA A 264 3.99 42.63 11.09
N TYR A 265 4.82 41.97 11.91
CA TYR A 265 6.11 41.41 11.52
C TYR A 265 6.01 39.93 11.16
N PHE A 266 5.32 39.17 12.00
CA PHE A 266 5.43 37.71 12.01
C PHE A 266 4.36 37.00 11.18
N SER A 267 3.21 37.64 10.92
CA SER A 267 2.09 36.99 10.21
C SER A 267 2.48 36.53 8.79
N ALA A 268 3.26 37.33 8.06
CA ALA A 268 3.75 36.97 6.73
C ALA A 268 4.75 35.81 6.75
N LEU A 269 5.40 35.57 7.90
CA LEU A 269 6.33 34.46 8.07
C LEU A 269 5.64 33.14 8.43
N ARG A 270 4.34 33.17 8.70
CA ARG A 270 3.54 31.98 9.01
C ARG A 270 2.75 31.46 7.82
N ARG A 271 3.11 31.86 6.60
CA ARG A 271 2.42 31.48 5.37
C ARG A 271 3.36 30.77 4.43
N ILE A 272 2.89 29.73 3.76
CA ILE A 272 3.62 29.03 2.71
C ILE A 272 2.58 28.43 1.75
N TYR A 273 2.95 28.25 0.49
CA TYR A 273 2.13 27.47 -0.41
C TYR A 273 2.49 26.00 -0.33
N MET A 274 1.48 25.13 -0.28
CA MET A 274 1.61 23.72 -0.58
C MET A 274 1.08 23.52 -2.01
N LEU A 275 1.98 23.18 -2.93
CA LEU A 275 1.62 22.84 -4.30
C LEU A 275 1.55 21.33 -4.47
N GLY A 276 0.65 20.87 -5.33
CA GLY A 276 0.56 19.50 -5.78
C GLY A 276 0.45 19.44 -7.29
N TYR A 277 1.17 18.52 -7.93
CA TYR A 277 1.10 18.28 -9.37
C TYR A 277 1.21 16.78 -9.67
N THR A 278 0.60 16.35 -10.77
CA THR A 278 0.65 14.98 -11.25
C THR A 278 1.90 14.76 -12.08
N SER A 279 2.81 13.92 -11.58
CA SER A 279 4.06 13.59 -12.25
C SER A 279 3.82 12.72 -13.49
N ARG A 280 4.75 12.80 -14.45
CA ARG A 280 4.74 11.95 -15.66
C ARG A 280 5.93 10.99 -15.72
N ILE A 281 6.62 10.81 -14.60
CA ILE A 281 7.77 9.91 -14.50
C ILE A 281 7.30 8.46 -14.63
N THR A 282 7.96 7.70 -15.50
CA THR A 282 7.67 6.28 -15.76
C THR A 282 8.84 5.35 -15.46
N THR A 283 9.99 5.92 -15.07
CA THR A 283 11.20 5.18 -14.76
C THR A 283 11.62 5.45 -13.32
N SER A 284 12.41 4.55 -12.75
CA SER A 284 13.01 4.77 -11.43
C SER A 284 14.28 5.62 -11.58
N GLY A 285 14.51 6.56 -10.68
CA GLY A 285 15.66 7.46 -10.75
C GLY A 285 15.65 8.60 -9.74
N GLU A 286 16.64 9.48 -9.90
CA GLU A 286 16.65 10.81 -9.26
C GLU A 286 16.18 11.83 -10.29
N TYR A 287 15.29 12.70 -9.87
CA TYR A 287 14.63 13.68 -10.72
C TYR A 287 14.74 15.05 -10.10
N ALA A 288 14.72 16.05 -10.96
CA ALA A 288 14.88 17.43 -10.58
C ALA A 288 13.63 18.24 -10.91
N VAL A 289 13.24 19.09 -9.98
CA VAL A 289 12.03 19.91 -10.05
C VAL A 289 12.34 21.35 -9.69
N SER A 290 11.83 22.27 -10.49
CA SER A 290 11.82 23.70 -10.20
C SER A 290 10.44 24.27 -10.52
N VAL A 291 10.20 25.51 -10.12
CA VAL A 291 8.91 26.16 -10.32
C VAL A 291 9.10 27.53 -10.93
N ASN A 292 8.31 27.82 -11.96
CA ASN A 292 8.14 29.16 -12.52
C ASN A 292 6.85 29.76 -11.96
N VAL A 293 6.93 30.96 -11.41
CA VAL A 293 5.80 31.69 -10.82
C VAL A 293 5.58 32.99 -11.60
N ASP A 294 4.42 33.16 -12.21
CA ASP A 294 3.99 34.42 -12.82
C ASP A 294 3.26 35.28 -11.78
N ALA A 295 4.04 36.00 -10.97
CA ALA A 295 3.50 36.85 -9.92
C ALA A 295 3.15 38.26 -10.46
N PRO A 296 2.27 39.04 -9.79
CA PRO A 296 1.89 40.39 -10.23
C PRO A 296 3.06 41.37 -10.38
N PHE A 297 4.19 41.10 -9.72
CA PHE A 297 5.41 41.89 -9.75
C PHE A 297 6.49 41.32 -10.68
N GLY A 298 6.16 40.30 -11.48
CA GLY A 298 7.03 39.70 -12.49
C GLY A 298 7.18 38.18 -12.34
N ALA A 299 7.70 37.56 -13.40
CA ALA A 299 8.01 36.13 -13.42
C ALA A 299 9.24 35.82 -12.54
N LEU A 300 9.12 34.79 -11.72
CA LEU A 300 10.16 34.27 -10.83
C LEU A 300 10.42 32.80 -11.14
N ASN A 301 11.68 32.39 -11.01
CA ASN A 301 12.05 30.99 -11.06
C ASN A 301 12.61 30.59 -9.70
N SER A 302 12.23 29.41 -9.21
CA SER A 302 12.82 28.84 -8.01
C SER A 302 14.19 28.24 -8.29
N GLY A 303 14.94 27.96 -7.21
CA GLY A 303 16.01 26.97 -7.26
C GLY A 303 15.46 25.57 -7.60
N GLU A 304 16.34 24.72 -8.10
CA GLU A 304 16.06 23.32 -8.40
C GLU A 304 16.16 22.47 -7.13
N GLN A 305 15.20 21.57 -6.94
CA GLN A 305 15.16 20.57 -5.88
C GLN A 305 15.23 19.18 -6.51
N SER A 306 15.93 18.24 -5.88
CA SER A 306 15.92 16.84 -6.33
C SER A 306 15.11 15.94 -5.40
N PHE A 307 14.54 14.89 -5.97
CA PHE A 307 13.89 13.80 -5.25
C PHE A 307 14.15 12.48 -5.96
N THR A 308 14.09 11.39 -5.20
CA THR A 308 14.24 10.03 -5.74
C THR A 308 12.88 9.37 -5.81
N LEU A 309 12.67 8.59 -6.86
CA LEU A 309 11.43 7.86 -7.07
C LEU A 309 11.73 6.46 -7.61
N THR A 310 11.06 5.47 -7.02
CA THR A 310 11.01 4.11 -7.55
C THR A 310 9.65 3.90 -8.18
N VAL A 311 9.62 3.53 -9.46
CA VAL A 311 8.40 3.30 -10.22
C VAL A 311 8.46 1.91 -10.84
N GLU A 312 7.43 1.11 -10.56
CA GLU A 312 7.23 -0.22 -11.13
C GLU A 312 5.81 -0.35 -11.70
N PRO A 313 5.61 -1.13 -12.77
CA PRO A 313 4.28 -1.30 -13.37
C PRO A 313 3.29 -2.03 -12.44
N PRO A 314 1.97 -1.80 -12.62
CA PRO A 314 0.93 -2.52 -11.88
C PRO A 314 1.05 -4.03 -12.14
N ASN A 315 0.97 -4.84 -11.09
CA ASN A 315 1.16 -6.28 -11.15
C ASN A 315 -0.17 -7.03 -10.92
N PRO A 316 -0.83 -7.52 -11.98
CA PRO A 316 -2.08 -8.26 -11.85
C PRO A 316 -1.87 -9.72 -11.42
N PHE A 317 -2.72 -10.19 -10.50
CA PHE A 317 -2.81 -11.56 -10.03
C PHE A 317 -4.24 -12.07 -10.17
N MET A 318 -4.42 -13.26 -10.72
CA MET A 318 -5.74 -13.89 -10.77
C MET A 318 -6.11 -14.50 -9.42
N VAL A 319 -7.34 -14.24 -8.98
CA VAL A 319 -7.96 -14.89 -7.83
C VAL A 319 -8.58 -16.20 -8.32
N VAL A 320 -7.81 -17.28 -8.24
CA VAL A 320 -8.23 -18.56 -8.80
C VAL A 320 -9.21 -19.26 -7.86
N SER A 321 -10.50 -19.24 -8.20
CA SER A 321 -11.54 -20.00 -7.48
C SER A 321 -11.53 -21.49 -7.84
N SER A 322 -11.19 -21.82 -9.09
CA SER A 322 -10.99 -23.21 -9.56
C SER A 322 -10.04 -23.26 -10.75
N LEU A 323 -9.10 -24.21 -10.72
CA LEU A 323 -8.21 -24.50 -11.87
C LEU A 323 -8.85 -25.47 -12.88
N GLN A 324 -10.07 -25.94 -12.59
CA GLN A 324 -10.79 -26.89 -13.42
C GLN A 324 -12.24 -26.46 -13.59
N ILE A 325 -12.62 -26.20 -14.84
CA ILE A 325 -13.98 -25.86 -15.22
C ILE A 325 -14.62 -27.10 -15.83
N THR A 326 -15.68 -27.61 -15.21
CA THR A 326 -16.44 -28.75 -15.75
C THR A 326 -17.68 -28.26 -16.47
N ARG A 327 -17.71 -28.44 -17.79
CA ARG A 327 -18.87 -28.15 -18.63
C ARG A 327 -19.70 -29.41 -18.85
N GLN A 328 -21.00 -29.34 -18.61
CA GLN A 328 -21.93 -30.47 -18.75
C GLN A 328 -23.30 -30.02 -19.25
N THR A 329 -24.11 -30.99 -19.69
CA THR A 329 -25.48 -30.72 -20.13
C THR A 329 -26.38 -30.33 -18.93
N PRO A 330 -27.38 -29.45 -19.13
CA PRO A 330 -28.33 -29.09 -18.06
C PRO A 330 -29.03 -30.32 -17.47
N ALA A 331 -29.32 -30.30 -16.18
CA ALA A 331 -30.01 -31.39 -15.49
C ALA A 331 -31.42 -31.64 -16.06
N ASP A 332 -32.04 -30.58 -16.56
CA ASP A 332 -33.36 -30.51 -17.17
C ASP A 332 -33.40 -31.03 -18.62
N ASP A 333 -32.26 -31.05 -19.33
CA ASP A 333 -32.12 -31.72 -20.63
C ASP A 333 -30.74 -32.38 -20.79
N PRO A 334 -30.51 -33.53 -20.12
CA PRO A 334 -29.20 -34.16 -20.03
C PRO A 334 -28.70 -34.74 -21.36
N PHE A 335 -29.51 -34.72 -22.42
CA PHE A 335 -29.17 -35.25 -23.75
C PHE A 335 -28.89 -34.16 -24.79
N ASN A 336 -29.02 -32.88 -24.43
CA ASN A 336 -28.78 -31.77 -25.33
C ASN A 336 -27.27 -31.49 -25.48
N LYS A 337 -26.71 -31.86 -26.63
CA LYS A 337 -25.27 -31.71 -26.90
C LYS A 337 -24.84 -30.28 -27.24
N GLU A 338 -25.79 -29.40 -27.56
CA GLU A 338 -25.51 -28.04 -28.03
C GLU A 338 -25.48 -27.04 -26.87
N ARG A 339 -26.00 -27.42 -25.70
CA ARG A 339 -26.05 -26.56 -24.51
C ARG A 339 -25.22 -27.17 -23.39
N LEU A 340 -24.06 -26.56 -23.12
CA LEU A 340 -23.13 -26.95 -22.06
C LEU A 340 -22.99 -25.80 -21.05
N LEU A 341 -23.27 -26.09 -19.79
CA LEU A 341 -23.14 -25.16 -18.67
C LEU A 341 -21.86 -25.45 -17.86
N PRO A 342 -21.17 -24.42 -17.34
CA PRO A 342 -21.48 -23.00 -17.52
C PRO A 342 -21.12 -22.49 -18.93
N GLU A 343 -21.83 -21.44 -19.36
CA GLU A 343 -21.57 -20.72 -20.62
C GLU A 343 -20.53 -19.63 -20.44
N THR A 344 -20.40 -19.07 -19.23
CA THR A 344 -19.39 -18.08 -18.87
C THR A 344 -18.71 -18.46 -17.55
N GLN A 345 -17.47 -18.04 -17.39
CA GLN A 345 -16.74 -18.12 -16.13
C GLN A 345 -16.27 -16.72 -15.75
N GLU A 346 -16.61 -16.30 -14.53
CA GLU A 346 -16.08 -15.05 -13.97
C GLU A 346 -14.63 -15.27 -13.52
N ILE A 347 -13.75 -14.35 -13.90
CA ILE A 347 -12.35 -14.30 -13.49
C ILE A 347 -12.14 -13.00 -12.72
N GLU A 348 -11.80 -13.10 -11.45
CA GLU A 348 -11.46 -11.96 -10.60
C GLU A 348 -9.93 -11.80 -10.54
N ILE A 349 -9.46 -10.56 -10.47
CA ILE A 349 -8.05 -10.21 -10.30
C ILE A 349 -7.84 -9.26 -9.13
N ILE A 350 -6.63 -9.27 -8.60
CA ILE A 350 -6.10 -8.26 -7.70
C ILE A 350 -4.91 -7.61 -8.40
N VAL A 351 -4.81 -6.29 -8.36
CA VAL A 351 -3.67 -5.55 -8.92
C VAL A 351 -2.86 -4.96 -7.78
N GLU A 352 -1.61 -5.38 -7.65
CA GLU A 352 -0.67 -4.84 -6.68
C GLU A 352 0.32 -3.88 -7.32
N PHE A 353 0.75 -2.86 -6.58
CA PHE A 353 1.78 -1.93 -6.98
C PHE A 353 3.05 -2.22 -6.17
N PRO A 354 4.07 -2.90 -6.75
CA PRO A 354 5.28 -3.29 -6.01
C PRO A 354 6.05 -2.10 -5.44
N ASP A 355 5.96 -0.95 -6.09
CA ASP A 355 6.53 0.33 -5.67
C ASP A 355 5.74 1.01 -4.53
N ARG A 356 4.64 0.41 -4.07
CA ARG A 356 3.72 0.94 -3.03
C ARG A 356 3.02 2.25 -3.39
N HIS A 357 3.00 2.60 -4.67
CA HIS A 357 2.31 3.78 -5.17
C HIS A 357 1.06 3.35 -5.93
N PRO A 358 -0.10 3.18 -5.26
CA PRO A 358 -1.33 2.78 -5.93
C PRO A 358 -1.76 3.87 -6.92
N ARG A 359 -1.99 3.47 -8.17
CA ARG A 359 -2.39 4.37 -9.26
C ARG A 359 -3.71 3.92 -9.88
N PRO A 360 -4.54 4.87 -10.34
CA PRO A 360 -5.71 4.55 -11.14
C PRO A 360 -5.32 3.70 -12.36
N LEU A 361 -6.10 2.65 -12.62
CA LEU A 361 -5.98 1.85 -13.83
C LEU A 361 -6.75 2.51 -14.98
N THR A 362 -6.23 2.36 -16.18
CA THR A 362 -6.90 2.84 -17.40
C THR A 362 -7.50 1.70 -18.19
N ARG A 363 -6.90 0.50 -18.08
CA ARG A 363 -7.31 -0.68 -18.83
C ARG A 363 -6.83 -1.96 -18.17
N THR A 364 -7.67 -3.00 -18.21
CA THR A 364 -7.26 -4.37 -17.92
C THR A 364 -7.77 -5.31 -19.01
N THR A 365 -6.97 -6.31 -19.38
CA THR A 365 -7.26 -7.18 -20.53
C THR A 365 -7.03 -8.64 -20.15
N LEU A 366 -8.04 -9.49 -20.39
CA LEU A 366 -7.97 -10.94 -20.20
C LEU A 366 -7.55 -11.62 -21.50
N TYR A 367 -6.50 -12.42 -21.42
CA TYR A 367 -6.01 -13.25 -22.51
C TYR A 367 -6.16 -14.73 -22.19
N VAL A 368 -6.64 -15.50 -23.17
CA VAL A 368 -6.66 -16.97 -23.11
C VAL A 368 -5.94 -17.51 -24.33
N ASP A 369 -4.91 -18.33 -24.11
CA ASP A 369 -4.00 -18.85 -25.14
C ASP A 369 -3.41 -17.74 -26.03
N GLY A 370 -3.18 -16.56 -25.44
CA GLY A 370 -2.63 -15.38 -26.12
C GLY A 370 -3.63 -14.55 -26.92
N VAL A 371 -4.92 -14.89 -26.89
CA VAL A 371 -6.00 -14.15 -27.57
C VAL A 371 -6.80 -13.35 -26.55
N ILE A 372 -7.15 -12.10 -26.89
CA ILE A 372 -8.01 -11.25 -26.04
C ILE A 372 -9.41 -11.88 -26.01
N VAL A 373 -9.87 -12.18 -24.80
CA VAL A 373 -11.20 -12.72 -24.53
C VAL A 373 -12.12 -11.66 -23.96
N ASP A 374 -11.59 -10.77 -23.12
CA ASP A 374 -12.34 -9.70 -22.48
C ASP A 374 -11.43 -8.50 -22.18
N GLU A 375 -12.00 -7.31 -22.12
CA GLU A 375 -11.27 -6.06 -21.90
C GLU A 375 -12.13 -5.04 -21.15
N ASN A 376 -11.59 -4.55 -20.03
CA ASN A 376 -12.20 -3.48 -19.25
C ASN A 376 -11.48 -2.16 -19.53
N THR A 377 -12.26 -1.16 -19.97
CA THR A 377 -11.81 0.23 -20.18
C THR A 377 -12.48 1.21 -19.21
N VAL A 378 -13.36 0.70 -18.35
CA VAL A 378 -14.10 1.42 -17.32
C VAL A 378 -14.22 0.52 -16.08
N GLU A 379 -14.34 1.11 -14.89
CA GLU A 379 -14.50 0.35 -13.65
C GLU A 379 -15.78 -0.51 -13.66
N PRO A 380 -15.76 -1.71 -13.03
CA PRO A 380 -14.65 -2.31 -12.29
C PRO A 380 -13.59 -2.93 -13.21
N PHE A 381 -12.31 -2.76 -12.87
CA PHE A 381 -11.18 -3.31 -13.65
C PHE A 381 -10.80 -4.73 -13.21
N GLU A 382 -11.38 -5.19 -12.11
CA GLU A 382 -10.98 -6.40 -11.39
C GLU A 382 -11.75 -7.66 -11.82
N ILE A 383 -12.82 -7.52 -12.62
CA ILE A 383 -13.73 -8.62 -12.95
C ILE A 383 -13.80 -8.78 -14.46
N PHE A 384 -13.62 -10.02 -14.93
CA PHE A 384 -13.77 -10.39 -16.34
C PHE A 384 -14.80 -11.49 -16.52
N THR A 385 -15.41 -11.54 -17.70
CA THR A 385 -16.31 -12.60 -18.13
C THR A 385 -15.69 -13.43 -19.24
N TRP A 386 -15.20 -14.63 -18.91
CA TRP A 386 -14.70 -15.57 -19.92
C TRP A 386 -15.86 -16.34 -20.55
N ASP A 387 -16.13 -16.08 -21.84
CA ASP A 387 -17.06 -16.88 -22.63
C ASP A 387 -16.51 -18.29 -22.92
N LEU A 388 -17.21 -19.31 -22.42
CA LEU A 388 -16.86 -20.72 -22.56
C LEU A 388 -17.59 -21.40 -23.71
N THR A 389 -18.50 -20.74 -24.42
CA THR A 389 -19.35 -21.36 -25.45
C THR A 389 -18.53 -22.07 -26.54
N ALA A 390 -17.37 -21.50 -26.92
CA ALA A 390 -16.45 -22.07 -27.91
C ALA A 390 -15.76 -23.39 -27.48
N TYR A 391 -15.75 -23.72 -26.19
CA TYR A 391 -14.94 -24.81 -25.62
C TYR A 391 -15.71 -26.13 -25.50
N ALA A 392 -15.96 -26.81 -26.62
CA ALA A 392 -16.78 -28.03 -26.69
C ALA A 392 -16.03 -29.35 -26.43
N SER A 393 -14.73 -29.29 -26.15
CA SER A 393 -13.88 -30.45 -25.86
C SER A 393 -12.95 -30.20 -24.69
N ASP A 394 -12.43 -31.27 -24.10
CA ASP A 394 -11.42 -31.20 -23.05
C ASP A 394 -10.18 -30.44 -23.55
N GLY A 395 -9.64 -29.56 -22.72
CA GLY A 395 -8.49 -28.72 -23.07
C GLY A 395 -7.85 -28.09 -21.83
N VAL A 396 -6.56 -27.75 -21.96
CA VAL A 396 -5.85 -26.91 -21.00
C VAL A 396 -5.58 -25.58 -21.67
N HIS A 397 -6.01 -24.51 -21.04
CA HIS A 397 -5.93 -23.15 -21.57
C HIS A 397 -5.06 -22.30 -20.65
N GLN A 398 -4.15 -21.53 -21.23
CA GLN A 398 -3.29 -20.60 -20.50
C GLN A 398 -4.00 -19.26 -20.37
N VAL A 399 -4.35 -18.90 -19.14
CA VAL A 399 -5.00 -17.62 -18.84
C VAL A 399 -3.94 -16.65 -18.34
N THR A 400 -3.93 -15.44 -18.88
CA THR A 400 -3.07 -14.33 -18.44
C THR A 400 -3.87 -13.05 -18.42
N VAL A 401 -3.50 -12.11 -17.54
CA VAL A 401 -4.16 -10.81 -17.47
C VAL A 401 -3.12 -9.70 -17.58
N GLU A 402 -3.42 -8.66 -18.34
CA GLU A 402 -2.64 -7.44 -18.40
C GLU A 402 -3.36 -6.31 -17.66
N ALA A 403 -2.61 -5.53 -16.88
CA ALA A 403 -3.08 -4.29 -16.29
C ALA A 403 -2.24 -3.11 -16.80
N VAL A 404 -2.90 -1.99 -17.08
CA VAL A 404 -2.28 -0.74 -17.53
C VAL A 404 -2.73 0.40 -16.61
N ASP A 405 -1.78 1.15 -16.05
CA ASP A 405 -2.07 2.30 -15.18
C ASP A 405 -2.23 3.62 -15.94
N MET A 406 -2.52 4.70 -15.21
CA MET A 406 -2.65 6.06 -15.77
C MET A 406 -1.38 6.63 -16.42
N LEU A 407 -0.21 6.09 -16.08
CA LEU A 407 1.07 6.48 -16.66
C LEU A 407 1.42 5.66 -17.91
N GLY A 408 0.56 4.70 -18.27
CA GLY A 408 0.78 3.77 -19.37
C GLY A 408 1.76 2.64 -19.03
N LEU A 409 2.11 2.46 -17.76
CA LEU A 409 2.90 1.33 -17.33
C LEU A 409 2.01 0.08 -17.33
N SER A 410 2.53 -1.00 -17.90
CA SER A 410 1.79 -2.26 -17.97
C SER A 410 2.63 -3.46 -17.58
N LYS A 411 1.93 -4.49 -17.08
CA LYS A 411 2.50 -5.81 -16.81
C LYS A 411 1.47 -6.88 -17.10
N ILE A 412 1.96 -8.00 -17.65
CA ILE A 412 1.18 -9.22 -17.85
C ILE A 412 1.47 -10.16 -16.68
N SER A 413 0.42 -10.76 -16.13
CA SER A 413 0.50 -11.73 -15.04
C SER A 413 1.28 -12.98 -15.46
N MET A 414 1.70 -13.78 -14.48
CA MET A 414 2.12 -15.15 -14.78
C MET A 414 0.95 -15.96 -15.37
N PRO A 415 1.21 -16.85 -16.33
CA PRO A 415 0.17 -17.68 -16.92
C PRO A 415 -0.34 -18.73 -15.93
N VAL A 416 -1.66 -18.88 -15.85
CA VAL A 416 -2.32 -19.92 -15.06
C VAL A 416 -3.00 -20.90 -16.01
N ALA A 417 -2.66 -22.19 -15.85
CA ALA A 417 -3.26 -23.26 -16.65
C ALA A 417 -4.63 -23.64 -16.08
N VAL A 418 -5.71 -23.34 -16.80
CA VAL A 418 -7.07 -23.74 -16.46
C VAL A 418 -7.49 -24.91 -17.34
N THR A 419 -7.94 -25.99 -16.71
CA THR A 419 -8.41 -27.19 -17.40
C THR A 419 -9.91 -27.12 -17.63
N VAL A 420 -10.35 -27.06 -18.88
CA VAL A 420 -11.77 -27.18 -19.25
C VAL A 420 -12.05 -28.65 -19.54
N THR A 421 -12.96 -29.26 -18.77
CA THR A 421 -13.39 -30.65 -18.93
C THR A 421 -14.84 -30.68 -19.39
N VAL A 422 -15.14 -31.38 -20.48
CA VAL A 422 -16.49 -31.48 -21.04
C VAL A 422 -17.06 -32.87 -20.83
N VAL A 423 -18.07 -32.96 -19.95
CA VAL A 423 -18.80 -34.21 -19.71
C VAL A 423 -19.75 -34.46 -20.88
N LYS A 424 -19.36 -35.37 -21.77
CA LYS A 424 -20.19 -35.76 -22.90
C LYS A 424 -21.43 -36.51 -22.40
N PRO A 425 -22.64 -36.19 -22.92
CA PRO A 425 -23.84 -36.89 -22.51
C PRO A 425 -23.78 -38.38 -22.91
N PRO A 426 -24.41 -39.27 -22.15
CA PRO A 426 -24.50 -40.68 -22.50
C PRO A 426 -25.08 -40.79 -23.91
N SER A 427 -24.39 -41.52 -24.78
CA SER A 427 -24.78 -41.69 -26.19
C SER A 427 -24.96 -43.18 -26.52
N GLY A 428 -25.75 -43.47 -27.55
CA GLY A 428 -26.05 -44.84 -27.98
C GLY A 428 -27.45 -45.33 -27.61
N PHE A 429 -27.70 -46.63 -27.80
CA PHE A 429 -29.02 -47.26 -27.65
C PHE A 429 -29.58 -47.14 -26.22
N SER A 430 -28.71 -47.13 -25.21
CA SER A 430 -29.08 -46.92 -23.81
C SER A 430 -29.63 -45.52 -23.53
N ALA A 431 -29.03 -44.48 -24.13
CA ALA A 431 -29.48 -43.10 -24.02
C ALA A 431 -30.82 -42.86 -24.74
N PHE A 432 -31.03 -43.52 -25.90
CA PHE A 432 -32.31 -43.51 -26.60
C PHE A 432 -33.43 -44.13 -25.75
N LEU A 433 -33.15 -45.28 -25.11
CA LEU A 433 -34.07 -45.95 -24.19
C LEU A 433 -34.39 -45.08 -22.96
N ALA A 434 -33.39 -44.39 -22.41
CA ALA A 434 -33.56 -43.50 -21.26
C ALA A 434 -34.41 -42.27 -21.61
N LYS A 435 -34.14 -41.62 -22.75
CA LYS A 435 -34.88 -40.43 -23.21
C LYS A 435 -36.35 -40.76 -23.53
N HIS A 436 -36.62 -41.92 -24.14
CA HIS A 436 -37.98 -42.32 -24.56
C HIS A 436 -38.62 -43.35 -23.62
N ARG A 437 -38.13 -43.52 -22.39
CA ARG A 437 -38.62 -44.58 -21.47
C ARG A 437 -40.14 -44.55 -21.30
N THR A 438 -40.74 -43.38 -21.18
CA THR A 438 -42.20 -43.20 -21.05
C THR A 438 -42.93 -43.57 -22.35
N ALA A 439 -42.49 -43.06 -23.49
CA ALA A 439 -43.08 -43.39 -24.78
C ALA A 439 -42.93 -44.89 -25.13
N ILE A 440 -41.80 -45.50 -24.82
CA ILE A 440 -41.53 -46.93 -25.01
C ILE A 440 -42.38 -47.77 -24.05
N THR A 441 -42.55 -47.35 -22.79
CA THR A 441 -43.40 -48.07 -21.83
C THR A 441 -44.88 -47.96 -22.17
N PHE A 442 -45.37 -46.78 -22.57
CA PHE A 442 -46.73 -46.64 -23.09
C PHE A 442 -46.92 -47.44 -24.38
N GLY A 443 -45.96 -47.38 -25.30
CA GLY A 443 -45.96 -48.18 -26.52
C GLY A 443 -45.95 -49.69 -26.25
N SER A 444 -45.18 -50.15 -25.26
CA SER A 444 -45.14 -51.56 -24.87
C SER A 444 -46.38 -52.01 -24.10
N ILE A 445 -47.00 -51.14 -23.30
CA ILE A 445 -48.31 -51.39 -22.67
C ILE A 445 -49.41 -51.50 -23.74
N ILE A 446 -49.42 -50.61 -24.73
CA ILE A 446 -50.37 -50.67 -25.86
C ILE A 446 -50.13 -51.95 -26.66
N LEU A 447 -48.87 -52.29 -26.96
CA LEU A 447 -48.52 -53.51 -27.68
C LEU A 447 -48.90 -54.76 -26.90
N ALA A 448 -48.63 -54.81 -25.59
CA ALA A 448 -49.03 -55.91 -24.71
C ALA A 448 -50.56 -56.02 -24.62
N GLY A 449 -51.26 -54.89 -24.55
CA GLY A 449 -52.71 -54.82 -24.61
C GLY A 449 -53.27 -55.34 -25.94
N LEU A 450 -52.66 -54.98 -27.06
CA LEU A 450 -53.03 -55.49 -28.39
C LEU A 450 -52.74 -56.99 -28.54
N VAL A 451 -51.61 -57.48 -28.02
CA VAL A 451 -51.28 -58.92 -28.01
C VAL A 451 -52.26 -59.69 -27.13
N LEU A 452 -52.58 -59.19 -25.93
CA LEU A 452 -53.58 -59.79 -25.04
C LEU A 452 -54.97 -59.78 -25.69
N PHE A 453 -55.34 -58.69 -26.37
CA PHE A 453 -56.58 -58.59 -27.13
C PHE A 453 -56.63 -59.62 -28.27
N PHE A 454 -55.53 -59.81 -29.01
CA PHE A 454 -55.42 -60.84 -30.05
C PHE A 454 -55.51 -62.26 -29.48
N ILE A 455 -54.90 -62.53 -28.32
CA ILE A 455 -54.97 -63.83 -27.63
C ILE A 455 -56.41 -64.10 -27.13
N LEU A 456 -57.10 -63.10 -26.59
CA LEU A 456 -58.50 -63.21 -26.16
C LEU A 456 -59.46 -63.40 -27.36
N LEU A 457 -59.20 -62.74 -28.49
CA LEU A 457 -60.00 -62.89 -29.71
C LEU A 457 -59.78 -64.25 -30.38
N SER A 458 -58.55 -64.80 -30.30
CA SER A 458 -58.23 -66.15 -30.78
C SER A 458 -58.67 -67.28 -29.83
N GLY A 459 -59.14 -66.95 -28.62
CA GLY A 459 -59.79 -67.89 -27.69
C GLY A 459 -61.09 -68.51 -28.21
N ARG A 460 -61.63 -68.05 -29.35
CA ARG A 460 -62.75 -68.67 -30.08
C ARG A 460 -62.35 -69.41 -31.36
N VAL A 461 -61.06 -69.48 -31.71
CA VAL A 461 -60.58 -70.16 -32.92
C VAL A 461 -59.50 -71.18 -32.55
N ARG A 462 -59.87 -72.47 -32.54
CA ARG A 462 -58.94 -73.60 -32.39
C ARG A 462 -57.99 -73.66 -33.60
N ILE A 463 -56.75 -73.21 -33.45
CA ILE A 463 -55.66 -73.45 -34.43
C ILE A 463 -54.78 -74.60 -33.90
N PRO A 464 -54.75 -75.78 -34.56
CA PRO A 464 -54.04 -76.95 -34.06
C PRO A 464 -52.69 -77.13 -34.79
N THR A 465 -51.62 -76.42 -34.41
CA THR A 465 -50.33 -76.59 -35.14
C THR A 465 -49.03 -76.48 -34.33
N LEU A 466 -49.04 -76.27 -33.01
CA LEU A 466 -47.79 -76.15 -32.23
C LEU A 466 -47.52 -77.26 -31.21
N ARG A 467 -48.28 -78.36 -31.25
CA ARG A 467 -47.93 -79.61 -30.56
C ARG A 467 -47.09 -80.57 -31.40
N ARG A 468 -47.10 -80.48 -32.73
CA ARG A 468 -46.34 -81.38 -33.62
C ARG A 468 -44.87 -80.98 -33.82
N LEU A 469 -44.49 -79.72 -33.62
CA LEU A 469 -43.11 -79.24 -33.83
C LEU A 469 -42.20 -79.33 -32.58
N ARG A 470 -42.75 -79.72 -31.42
CA ARG A 470 -41.96 -79.92 -30.18
C ARG A 470 -41.62 -81.38 -29.88
N GLU A 471 -42.20 -82.32 -30.62
CA GLU A 471 -41.91 -83.76 -30.48
C GLU A 471 -40.86 -84.26 -31.49
N GLU A 472 -40.61 -83.55 -32.59
CA GLU A 472 -39.58 -83.95 -33.58
C GLU A 472 -38.15 -83.46 -33.26
N ARG A 473 -37.97 -82.56 -32.29
CA ARG A 473 -36.62 -82.07 -31.88
C ARG A 473 -35.99 -82.82 -30.70
N ARG A 474 -36.63 -83.88 -30.20
CA ARG A 474 -36.14 -84.69 -29.06
C ARG A 474 -35.77 -86.14 -29.40
N ALA A 475 -35.76 -86.52 -30.69
CA ALA A 475 -35.50 -87.91 -31.10
C ALA A 475 -34.32 -88.10 -32.07
N GLN A 476 -33.48 -87.09 -32.32
CA GLN A 476 -32.26 -87.26 -33.13
C GLN A 476 -31.15 -86.37 -32.59
N ASN A 477 -30.32 -86.94 -31.72
CA ASN A 477 -28.87 -86.71 -31.56
C ASN A 477 -28.40 -87.52 -30.35
N ASP A 478 -28.41 -88.85 -30.53
CA ASP A 478 -27.77 -89.85 -29.67
C ASP A 478 -26.52 -90.36 -30.42
N PRO A 479 -25.33 -90.42 -29.79
CA PRO A 479 -24.06 -90.37 -30.50
C PRO A 479 -23.40 -91.76 -30.56
N LEU A 480 -23.77 -92.63 -31.49
CA LEU A 480 -22.94 -93.81 -31.83
C LEU A 480 -23.22 -94.28 -33.26
N THR A 481 -22.13 -94.56 -33.99
CA THR A 481 -22.02 -95.15 -35.35
C THR A 481 -22.08 -94.19 -36.55
N GLN A 482 -20.91 -93.62 -36.85
CA GLN A 482 -20.56 -93.04 -38.15
C GLN A 482 -20.10 -94.15 -39.12
N PRO A 483 -20.55 -94.16 -40.38
CA PRO A 483 -19.90 -94.94 -41.42
C PRO A 483 -18.75 -94.16 -42.08
N ILE A 484 -17.77 -94.96 -42.49
CA ILE A 484 -16.38 -94.66 -42.82
C ILE A 484 -16.20 -94.25 -44.30
N LYS A 485 -15.28 -93.31 -44.57
CA LYS A 485 -14.56 -93.21 -45.85
C LYS A 485 -13.05 -93.00 -45.59
N THR A 486 -12.35 -94.12 -45.52
CA THR A 486 -10.92 -94.36 -45.78
C THR A 486 -10.69 -94.39 -47.31
N LEU A 487 -9.54 -94.17 -47.95
CA LEU A 487 -8.13 -93.85 -47.64
C LEU A 487 -7.47 -93.43 -48.99
N THR A 488 -6.15 -93.16 -48.98
CA THR A 488 -5.19 -92.84 -50.08
C THR A 488 -4.83 -91.36 -50.11
N GLU A 489 -3.61 -90.89 -49.84
CA GLU A 489 -2.29 -91.49 -49.58
C GLU A 489 -1.42 -90.39 -48.93
N GLU A 490 -0.52 -90.74 -48.01
CA GLU A 490 0.70 -89.99 -47.66
C GLU A 490 1.88 -90.79 -48.26
N PRO A 491 3.04 -90.19 -48.67
CA PRO A 491 3.95 -89.52 -47.72
C PRO A 491 4.87 -88.36 -48.23
N VAL A 492 5.08 -87.32 -47.38
CA VAL A 492 6.37 -86.82 -46.79
C VAL A 492 7.47 -86.22 -47.73
N PRO A 493 8.43 -85.33 -47.31
CA PRO A 493 8.60 -84.44 -46.13
C PRO A 493 8.98 -82.96 -46.45
N ALA A 494 9.04 -82.14 -45.38
CA ALA A 494 10.21 -81.33 -44.97
C ALA A 494 10.04 -79.80 -44.83
N ALA A 495 10.58 -79.32 -43.70
CA ALA A 495 11.06 -77.97 -43.39
C ALA A 495 10.08 -76.93 -42.78
N VAL A 496 9.97 -77.03 -41.46
CA VAL A 496 9.97 -75.97 -40.40
C VAL A 496 11.13 -74.96 -40.60
N PRO A 497 11.20 -73.72 -40.02
CA PRO A 497 10.42 -73.04 -38.95
C PRO A 497 9.87 -71.65 -39.39
N VAL A 498 9.17 -70.77 -38.64
CA VAL A 498 9.40 -70.15 -37.32
C VAL A 498 8.11 -69.36 -36.96
N LYS A 499 7.64 -69.41 -35.70
CA LYS A 499 7.29 -68.25 -34.84
C LYS A 499 6.57 -68.66 -33.55
N THR A 500 7.43 -68.90 -32.56
CA THR A 500 7.42 -68.53 -31.14
C THR A 500 6.14 -67.98 -30.50
N GLN A 501 5.73 -68.72 -29.46
CA GLN A 501 4.80 -68.36 -28.39
C GLN A 501 5.37 -67.29 -27.44
N ARG A 502 4.49 -66.52 -26.78
CA ARG A 502 4.69 -66.13 -25.38
C ARG A 502 3.38 -66.12 -24.60
N ARG A 503 3.39 -66.89 -23.51
CA ARG A 503 2.35 -67.09 -22.48
C ARG A 503 2.28 -65.89 -21.52
N ARG A 504 1.09 -65.60 -20.99
CA ARG A 504 0.82 -64.98 -19.67
C ARG A 504 -0.51 -65.58 -19.20
N ALA A 505 -0.53 -66.62 -18.37
CA ALA A 505 -0.33 -66.65 -16.92
C ALA A 505 -1.33 -65.75 -16.17
N GLN A 506 -2.41 -66.38 -15.68
CA GLN A 506 -3.19 -65.92 -14.53
C GLN A 506 -2.27 -65.86 -13.30
N PRO A 507 -2.54 -64.92 -12.38
CA PRO A 507 -2.66 -65.34 -10.99
C PRO A 507 -3.95 -64.85 -10.33
N LYS A 508 -4.55 -65.82 -9.62
CA LYS A 508 -5.36 -65.71 -8.40
C LYS A 508 -5.25 -64.34 -7.71
N LYS A 509 -6.40 -63.68 -7.57
CA LYS A 509 -6.67 -62.70 -6.51
C LYS A 509 -6.56 -63.43 -5.17
N THR A 510 -5.50 -63.13 -4.43
CA THR A 510 -5.43 -63.38 -3.00
C THR A 510 -6.32 -62.34 -2.33
N GLU A 511 -7.36 -62.81 -1.65
CA GLU A 511 -8.07 -62.04 -0.64
C GLU A 511 -7.06 -61.65 0.45
N THR A 512 -6.72 -60.37 0.51
CA THR A 512 -6.15 -59.76 1.71
C THR A 512 -7.27 -59.03 2.42
N ASP A 513 -7.75 -59.70 3.46
CA ASP A 513 -8.30 -59.16 4.71
C ASP A 513 -8.54 -57.64 4.73
N LYS A 514 -9.78 -57.24 4.43
CA LYS A 514 -10.37 -56.07 5.07
C LYS A 514 -10.54 -56.41 6.56
N LYS A 515 -9.50 -56.17 7.35
CA LYS A 515 -9.70 -55.89 8.77
C LYS A 515 -10.59 -54.66 8.86
N SER A 516 -11.79 -54.86 9.39
CA SER A 516 -12.67 -53.82 9.92
C SER A 516 -11.88 -52.95 10.89
N GLY A 517 -11.38 -51.81 10.43
CA GLY A 517 -10.80 -50.77 11.28
C GLY A 517 -11.92 -50.00 11.94
N GLU A 518 -11.86 -49.88 13.26
CA GLU A 518 -12.69 -48.98 14.06
C GLU A 518 -12.77 -47.60 13.37
N GLU A 519 -13.97 -47.09 13.12
CA GLU A 519 -14.14 -45.75 12.55
C GLU A 519 -13.46 -44.72 13.48
N ALA A 520 -12.37 -44.10 13.03
CA ALA A 520 -11.68 -43.07 13.80
C ALA A 520 -12.64 -41.92 14.17
N ALA A 521 -12.69 -41.58 15.46
CA ALA A 521 -13.57 -40.51 15.95
C ALA A 521 -13.03 -39.09 15.67
N ALA A 522 -11.75 -38.99 15.28
CA ALA A 522 -11.09 -37.73 14.93
C ALA A 522 -10.13 -37.92 13.74
N SER A 523 -9.83 -36.82 13.04
CA SER A 523 -8.84 -36.78 11.96
C SER A 523 -8.05 -35.46 11.95
N LEU A 524 -6.84 -35.51 11.41
CA LEU A 524 -6.03 -34.35 11.08
C LEU A 524 -6.12 -34.07 9.59
N ILE A 525 -6.54 -32.87 9.21
CA ILE A 525 -6.59 -32.42 7.82
C ILE A 525 -5.44 -31.45 7.58
N ARG A 526 -4.56 -31.72 6.62
CA ARG A 526 -3.43 -30.84 6.34
C ARG A 526 -3.93 -29.49 5.84
N LEU A 527 -3.27 -28.41 6.28
CA LEU A 527 -3.47 -27.06 5.78
C LEU A 527 -2.27 -26.63 4.95
N ASN A 528 -2.52 -25.92 3.87
CA ASN A 528 -1.50 -25.22 3.08
C ASN A 528 -1.06 -23.94 3.84
N PRO A 529 0.08 -23.33 3.47
CA PRO A 529 0.54 -22.08 4.08
C PRO A 529 -0.45 -20.91 4.00
N ASP A 530 -1.39 -20.96 3.06
CA ASP A 530 -2.50 -20.02 2.88
C ASP A 530 -3.71 -20.28 3.82
N GLY A 531 -3.62 -21.29 4.69
CA GLY A 531 -4.67 -21.68 5.63
C GLY A 531 -5.80 -22.52 5.02
N GLN A 532 -5.77 -22.83 3.72
CA GLN A 532 -6.76 -23.70 3.09
C GLN A 532 -6.46 -25.18 3.33
N PHE A 533 -7.47 -26.05 3.26
CA PHE A 533 -7.25 -27.49 3.35
C PHE A 533 -6.40 -27.97 2.17
N ALA A 534 -5.24 -28.55 2.47
CA ALA A 534 -4.39 -29.16 1.46
C ALA A 534 -5.10 -30.37 0.84
N ALA A 535 -4.84 -30.63 -0.45
CA ALA A 535 -5.32 -31.80 -1.16
C ALA A 535 -4.57 -33.09 -0.75
N ALA A 536 -4.36 -33.28 0.55
CA ALA A 536 -3.80 -34.49 1.16
C ALA A 536 -4.92 -35.27 1.86
N ALA A 537 -4.85 -36.59 1.82
CA ALA A 537 -5.81 -37.43 2.53
C ALA A 537 -5.78 -37.12 4.05
N PRO A 538 -6.94 -36.94 4.71
CA PRO A 538 -6.98 -36.75 6.16
C PRO A 538 -6.32 -37.93 6.87
N ILE A 539 -5.55 -37.64 7.92
CA ILE A 539 -4.91 -38.67 8.75
C ILE A 539 -5.93 -39.08 9.84
N PRO A 540 -6.47 -40.31 9.80
CA PRO A 540 -7.42 -40.77 10.81
C PRO A 540 -6.71 -41.07 12.14
N LEU A 541 -7.29 -40.61 13.25
CA LEU A 541 -6.79 -40.94 14.59
C LEU A 541 -7.53 -42.16 15.15
N SER A 542 -7.28 -43.32 14.54
CA SER A 542 -7.94 -44.59 14.88
C SER A 542 -7.31 -45.34 16.05
N GLU A 543 -6.04 -45.10 16.34
CA GLU A 543 -5.30 -45.81 17.39
C GLU A 543 -5.32 -45.04 18.71
N LYS A 544 -5.13 -45.74 19.83
CA LYS A 544 -5.05 -45.12 21.17
C LYS A 544 -3.84 -44.19 21.32
N GLU A 545 -2.78 -44.43 20.55
CA GLU A 545 -1.58 -43.61 20.54
C GLU A 545 -1.01 -43.62 19.12
N ILE A 546 -0.78 -42.43 18.56
CA ILE A 546 -0.21 -42.25 17.23
C ILE A 546 1.01 -41.35 17.37
N VAL A 547 2.15 -41.81 16.88
CA VAL A 547 3.40 -41.05 16.85
C VAL A 547 3.66 -40.52 15.45
N PHE A 548 3.96 -39.24 15.34
CA PHE A 548 4.24 -38.50 14.11
C PHE A 548 5.72 -38.15 14.04
N GLY A 549 6.34 -38.32 12.87
CA GLY A 549 7.74 -37.96 12.66
C GLY A 549 8.26 -38.42 11.30
N ALA A 550 9.55 -38.25 11.05
CA ALA A 550 10.19 -38.62 9.79
C ALA A 550 10.75 -40.06 9.75
N ASP A 551 10.86 -40.74 10.90
CA ASP A 551 11.46 -42.09 10.98
C ASP A 551 10.38 -43.20 10.91
N PRO A 552 10.38 -44.07 9.87
CA PRO A 552 9.43 -45.16 9.72
C PRO A 552 9.53 -46.25 10.81
N VAL A 553 10.63 -46.30 11.58
CA VAL A 553 10.82 -47.29 12.65
C VAL A 553 10.22 -46.83 13.98
N GLN A 554 10.18 -45.52 14.22
CA GLN A 554 9.74 -44.92 15.49
C GLN A 554 8.32 -44.33 15.43
N CYS A 555 7.78 -44.11 14.22
CA CYS A 555 6.53 -43.39 14.02
C CYS A 555 5.43 -44.27 13.43
N THR A 556 4.20 -44.06 13.91
CA THR A 556 2.98 -44.66 13.34
C THR A 556 2.59 -43.96 12.03
N HIS A 557 2.75 -42.63 11.97
CA HIS A 557 2.51 -41.84 10.77
C HIS A 557 3.75 -41.04 10.38
N ILE A 558 4.21 -41.26 9.15
CA ILE A 558 5.38 -40.60 8.59
C ILE A 558 4.96 -39.26 7.98
N LEU A 559 5.66 -38.20 8.34
CA LEU A 559 5.50 -36.86 7.78
C LEU A 559 6.75 -36.50 6.98
N ASP A 560 6.58 -36.36 5.67
CA ASP A 560 7.67 -36.07 4.73
C ASP A 560 7.97 -34.56 4.66
N ASP A 561 8.68 -34.03 5.66
CA ASP A 561 9.16 -32.65 5.66
C ASP A 561 10.49 -32.48 6.43
N PRO A 562 11.47 -31.70 5.92
CA PRO A 562 12.76 -31.50 6.58
C PRO A 562 12.70 -30.88 7.98
N SER A 563 11.62 -30.15 8.30
CA SER A 563 11.42 -29.53 9.61
C SER A 563 10.91 -30.50 10.67
N VAL A 564 10.58 -31.75 10.28
CA VAL A 564 10.02 -32.75 11.19
C VAL A 564 11.11 -33.68 11.72
N SER A 565 11.27 -33.73 13.05
CA SER A 565 12.17 -34.68 13.74
C SER A 565 11.78 -36.15 13.56
N SER A 566 12.72 -37.07 13.79
CA SER A 566 12.54 -38.52 13.63
C SER A 566 11.32 -39.06 14.37
N ALA A 567 11.12 -38.65 15.63
CA ALA A 567 9.88 -38.81 16.39
C ALA A 567 9.49 -37.44 16.96
N HIS A 568 8.59 -36.73 16.27
CA HIS A 568 8.31 -35.31 16.48
C HIS A 568 7.28 -35.08 17.58
N ALA A 569 6.14 -35.75 17.51
CA ALA A 569 5.05 -35.57 18.46
C ALA A 569 4.20 -36.84 18.55
N ARG A 570 3.42 -36.96 19.62
CA ARG A 570 2.46 -38.05 19.79
C ARG A 570 1.10 -37.52 20.19
N ILE A 571 0.04 -38.14 19.67
CA ILE A 571 -1.34 -37.91 20.07
C ILE A 571 -1.85 -39.17 20.76
N ARG A 572 -2.33 -39.03 21.99
CA ARG A 572 -2.90 -40.12 22.79
C ARG A 572 -4.37 -39.87 23.07
N LEU A 573 -5.20 -40.89 22.88
CA LEU A 573 -6.58 -40.89 23.34
C LEU A 573 -6.59 -41.23 24.84
N THR A 574 -7.04 -40.31 25.68
CA THR A 574 -7.14 -40.49 27.14
C THR A 574 -8.43 -41.24 27.51
N ASP A 575 -8.47 -41.80 28.72
CA ASP A 575 -9.62 -42.60 29.21
C ASP A 575 -10.94 -41.81 29.28
N ASP A 576 -10.86 -40.47 29.30
CA ASP A 576 -12.00 -39.55 29.24
C ASP A 576 -12.49 -39.25 27.81
N GLY A 577 -11.90 -39.88 26.79
CA GLY A 577 -12.25 -39.73 25.38
C GLY A 577 -11.72 -38.46 24.71
N SER A 578 -10.83 -37.71 25.37
CA SER A 578 -10.15 -36.55 24.79
C SER A 578 -8.82 -36.92 24.11
N TYR A 579 -8.33 -36.06 23.21
CA TYR A 579 -7.07 -36.27 22.49
C TYR A 579 -5.99 -35.37 23.08
N LEU A 580 -4.94 -35.95 23.65
CA LEU A 580 -3.80 -35.26 24.24
C LEU A 580 -2.62 -35.28 23.26
N LEU A 581 -2.21 -34.10 22.80
CA LEU A 581 -1.03 -33.88 21.99
C LEU A 581 0.18 -33.60 22.89
N GLN A 582 1.29 -34.28 22.65
CA GLN A 582 2.55 -34.05 23.35
C GLN A 582 3.70 -33.93 22.35
N ASP A 583 4.50 -32.89 22.51
CA ASP A 583 5.77 -32.77 21.80
C ASP A 583 6.78 -33.81 22.33
N ASN A 584 7.54 -34.43 21.44
CA ASN A 584 8.50 -35.47 21.78
C ASN A 584 9.95 -34.94 21.74
N ASN A 585 10.18 -33.75 22.33
CA ASN A 585 11.43 -32.99 22.26
C ASN A 585 11.89 -32.75 20.81
N SER A 586 10.96 -32.36 19.95
CA SER A 586 11.27 -32.08 18.56
C SER A 586 12.15 -30.83 18.41
N VAL A 587 12.96 -30.78 17.35
CA VAL A 587 13.90 -29.66 17.12
C VAL A 587 13.14 -28.39 16.71
N ALA A 588 12.12 -28.52 15.87
CA ALA A 588 11.31 -27.39 15.44
C ALA A 588 10.20 -27.05 16.44
N GLY A 589 9.80 -27.96 17.32
CA GLY A 589 8.70 -27.79 18.25
C GLY A 589 7.33 -28.13 17.64
N THR A 590 6.38 -28.45 18.53
CA THR A 590 4.97 -28.66 18.19
C THR A 590 4.14 -27.50 18.74
N TRP A 591 3.26 -26.92 17.92
CA TRP A 591 2.41 -25.79 18.32
C TRP A 591 0.93 -26.11 18.11
N VAL A 592 0.07 -25.51 18.94
CA VAL A 592 -1.39 -25.50 18.76
C VAL A 592 -1.89 -24.06 18.79
N ASN A 593 -2.61 -23.64 17.76
CA ASN A 593 -3.14 -22.27 17.62
C ASN A 593 -2.06 -21.19 17.87
N TYR A 594 -0.85 -21.41 17.34
CA TYR A 594 0.35 -20.57 17.50
C TYR A 594 0.97 -20.53 18.92
N GLU A 595 0.49 -21.36 19.86
CA GLU A 595 1.11 -21.53 21.18
C GLU A 595 1.91 -22.84 21.25
N PRO A 596 3.13 -22.86 21.83
CA PRO A 596 3.93 -24.08 21.95
C PRO A 596 3.29 -25.06 22.94
N VAL A 597 3.24 -26.33 22.56
CA VAL A 597 2.75 -27.41 23.43
C VAL A 597 3.72 -27.60 24.60
N GLN A 598 3.24 -27.41 25.83
CA GLN A 598 4.05 -27.60 27.03
C GLN A 598 4.30 -29.10 27.33
N ARG A 599 5.26 -29.40 28.22
CA ARG A 599 5.66 -30.78 28.56
C ARG A 599 4.51 -31.67 29.07
N ASP A 600 3.51 -31.06 29.71
CA ASP A 600 2.34 -31.79 30.23
C ASP A 600 1.34 -32.18 29.12
N GLY A 601 1.51 -31.65 27.91
CA GLY A 601 0.66 -31.89 26.74
C GLY A 601 -0.51 -30.92 26.62
N TYR A 602 -1.09 -30.88 25.42
CA TYR A 602 -2.22 -30.02 25.06
C TYR A 602 -3.45 -30.87 24.72
N ARG A 603 -4.60 -30.57 25.33
CA ARG A 603 -5.86 -31.25 25.02
C ARG A 603 -6.49 -30.63 23.78
N LEU A 604 -6.53 -31.39 22.68
CA LEU A 604 -7.05 -30.94 21.40
C LEU A 604 -8.58 -30.81 21.42
N ALA A 605 -9.05 -29.65 20.96
CA ALA A 605 -10.45 -29.33 20.72
C ALA A 605 -10.75 -29.30 19.22
N HIS A 606 -12.02 -29.52 18.86
CA HIS A 606 -12.46 -29.47 17.47
C HIS A 606 -12.15 -28.12 16.83
N GLY A 607 -11.44 -28.15 15.71
CA GLY A 607 -11.02 -26.95 15.00
C GLY A 607 -9.66 -26.42 15.45
N ASP A 608 -8.93 -27.06 16.34
CA ASP A 608 -7.58 -26.60 16.67
C ASP A 608 -6.62 -26.74 15.47
N MET A 609 -5.76 -25.74 15.29
CA MET A 609 -4.69 -25.78 14.32
C MET A 609 -3.42 -26.34 14.99
N VAL A 610 -2.91 -27.47 14.49
CA VAL A 610 -1.75 -28.17 15.03
C VAL A 610 -0.60 -28.08 14.04
N ASN A 611 0.57 -27.66 14.50
CA ASN A 611 1.77 -27.52 13.67
C ASN A 611 2.84 -28.50 14.15
N PHE A 612 3.35 -29.31 13.22
CA PHE A 612 4.52 -30.16 13.40
C PHE A 612 5.67 -29.58 12.56
N GLY A 613 6.54 -28.79 13.18
CA GLY A 613 7.46 -27.94 12.42
C GLY A 613 6.68 -27.02 11.46
N GLN A 614 7.04 -27.01 10.18
CA GLN A 614 6.38 -26.17 9.18
C GLN A 614 5.06 -26.76 8.66
N LEU A 615 4.76 -28.02 8.95
CA LEU A 615 3.52 -28.66 8.50
C LEU A 615 2.36 -28.28 9.42
N THR A 616 1.34 -27.67 8.83
CA THR A 616 0.13 -27.23 9.54
C THR A 616 -1.03 -28.21 9.28
N TYR A 617 -1.79 -28.52 10.32
CA TYR A 617 -2.96 -29.41 10.28
C TYR A 617 -4.12 -28.81 11.07
N ARG A 618 -5.35 -29.19 10.72
CA ARG A 618 -6.59 -28.88 11.45
C ARG A 618 -7.12 -30.15 12.09
N PHE A 619 -7.36 -30.11 13.39
CA PHE A 619 -7.94 -31.23 14.13
C PHE A 619 -9.47 -31.22 14.05
N MET A 620 -10.06 -32.32 13.57
CA MET A 620 -11.51 -32.44 13.33
C MET A 620 -12.08 -33.66 14.05
N LEU A 621 -13.15 -33.46 14.84
CA LEU A 621 -13.94 -34.53 15.44
C LEU A 621 -15.07 -34.92 14.48
N LYS A 622 -15.36 -36.22 14.37
CA LYS A 622 -16.45 -36.73 13.50
C LYS A 622 -17.84 -36.26 13.94
N LYS A 623 -18.03 -35.97 15.23
CA LYS A 623 -19.19 -35.26 15.78
C LYS A 623 -18.73 -33.90 16.29
N SER A 624 -19.03 -32.85 15.54
CA SER A 624 -18.74 -31.47 15.95
C SER A 624 -19.54 -31.10 17.21
N PRO A 625 -18.90 -30.62 18.29
CA PRO A 625 -19.61 -30.01 19.41
C PRO A 625 -20.27 -28.68 18.98
N PRO A 626 -21.37 -28.25 19.61
CA PRO A 626 -22.07 -27.01 19.27
C PRO A 626 -21.13 -25.80 19.40
N SER A 627 -21.19 -24.89 18.42
CA SER A 627 -20.31 -23.72 18.32
C SER A 627 -20.41 -22.83 19.56
N ARG A 628 -19.28 -22.53 20.20
CA ARG A 628 -19.19 -21.51 21.24
C ARG A 628 -18.90 -20.16 20.57
N PRO A 629 -19.63 -19.08 20.90
CA PRO A 629 -19.35 -17.76 20.33
C PRO A 629 -17.96 -17.26 20.77
N PRO A 630 -17.24 -16.51 19.91
CA PRO A 630 -15.91 -16.01 20.21
C PRO A 630 -15.92 -15.04 21.39
N LYS A 631 -14.98 -15.20 22.32
CA LYS A 631 -14.76 -14.27 23.43
C LYS A 631 -13.71 -13.25 22.99
N ILE A 632 -14.17 -12.09 22.51
CA ILE A 632 -13.29 -10.96 22.18
C ILE A 632 -12.76 -10.38 23.49
N THR A 633 -11.44 -10.39 23.66
CA THR A 633 -10.76 -9.69 24.76
C THR A 633 -10.06 -8.50 24.14
N VAL A 634 -10.53 -7.29 24.46
CA VAL A 634 -9.93 -6.04 23.99
C VAL A 634 -8.65 -5.82 24.80
N LEU A 635 -7.52 -5.66 24.10
CA LEU A 635 -6.25 -5.29 24.71
C LEU A 635 -6.23 -3.77 24.87
N ASP A 636 -6.28 -3.28 26.10
CA ASP A 636 -6.04 -1.87 26.42
C ASP A 636 -4.56 -1.56 26.14
N ILE A 637 -4.32 -0.70 25.14
CA ILE A 637 -3.00 -0.13 24.87
C ILE A 637 -2.88 1.09 25.80
N GLN A 638 -2.04 0.98 26.83
CA GLN A 638 -1.69 2.11 27.69
C GLN A 638 -0.71 3.02 26.93
N GLU A 639 -1.07 4.29 26.80
CA GLU A 639 -0.20 5.41 26.34
C GLU A 639 0.95 5.69 27.30
#